data_AF-A0A9E2Y541-F1
#
_entry.id   AF-A0A9E2Y541-F1
#
_cell.length_a   1.000
_cell.length_b   1.000
_cell.length_c   1.000
_cell.angle_alpha   90.00
_cell.angle_beta   90.00
_cell.angle_gamma   90.00
#
_symmetry.space_group_name_H-M   'P 1'
#
loop_
_entity.id
_entity.type
_entity.pdbx_description
1 polymer ?
#
loop_
_entity_poly.entity_id
_entity_poly.type
_entity_poly.pdbx_seq_one_letter_code
_entity_poly.pdbx_strand_id
1 'polypeptide(L)'
;MLMQRVKPLSRILAEGSDGESGLKRSLGPWALTAMGIGAIIGTGIFVLTGVASATRAGPALTISFVVAGIVSALAALCYAEVSSKVPISGSAYTYTYATLGEFLAWIVGWALVLEYALGASTVSVGWSGYFTFI
;
A
#
# COMPACT_ATOMS: atom_id res chain seq x y z
N MET A 1 9.29 24.18 16.22
CA MET A 1 9.73 23.48 17.45
C MET A 1 8.67 22.60 18.12
N LEU A 2 7.37 22.69 17.79
CA LEU A 2 6.32 21.79 18.34
C LEU A 2 5.97 20.56 17.47
N MET A 3 6.35 20.52 16.18
CA MET A 3 5.91 19.46 15.24
C MET A 3 7.00 18.41 14.90
N GLN A 4 8.09 18.33 15.67
CA GLN A 4 9.16 17.34 15.49
C GLN A 4 9.11 16.18 16.49
N ARG A 5 7.99 16.01 17.21
CA ARG A 5 7.81 14.88 18.14
C ARG A 5 7.73 13.58 17.33
N VAL A 6 8.85 12.86 17.27
CA VAL A 6 8.89 11.45 16.85
C VAL A 6 8.24 10.64 17.98
N LYS A 7 7.21 9.83 17.68
CA LYS A 7 6.66 8.94 18.72
C LYS A 7 7.76 7.96 19.11
N PRO A 8 8.08 7.83 20.41
CA PRO A 8 9.04 6.82 20.82
C PRO A 8 8.50 5.44 20.47
N LEU A 9 9.37 4.61 19.89
CA LEU A 9 9.07 3.24 19.45
C LEU A 9 8.37 2.42 20.54
N SER A 10 8.70 2.66 21.82
CA SER A 10 8.06 2.04 22.98
C SER A 10 6.56 2.33 23.09
N ARG A 11 6.09 3.52 22.73
CA ARG A 11 4.65 3.84 22.71
C ARG A 11 3.92 3.21 21.53
N ILE A 12 4.57 3.12 20.37
CA ILE A 12 3.97 2.50 19.18
C ILE A 12 3.88 0.98 19.36
N LEU A 13 4.90 0.37 19.96
CA LEU A 13 4.89 -1.05 20.33
C LEU A 13 3.85 -1.33 21.42
N ALA A 14 3.67 -0.42 22.39
CA ALA A 14 2.64 -0.53 23.42
C ALA A 14 1.20 -0.39 22.86
N GLU A 15 0.99 0.42 21.82
CA GLU A 15 -0.30 0.50 21.10
C GLU A 15 -0.53 -0.70 20.18
N GLY A 16 0.53 -1.32 19.64
CA GLY A 16 0.44 -2.54 18.84
C GLY A 16 0.33 -3.83 19.67
N SER A 17 0.71 -3.78 20.95
CA SER A 17 0.42 -4.81 21.95
C SER A 17 -0.88 -4.45 22.65
N ASP A 18 -2.01 -4.76 22.00
CA ASP A 18 -3.34 -4.60 22.59
C ASP A 18 -3.34 -5.08 24.05
N GLY A 19 -3.66 -4.16 24.97
CA GLY A 19 -3.95 -4.50 26.36
C GLY A 19 -5.05 -5.55 26.41
N GLU A 20 -4.74 -6.68 27.03
CA GLU A 20 -5.64 -7.75 27.51
C GLU A 20 -6.72 -8.32 26.55
N SER A 21 -6.81 -7.87 25.28
CA SER A 21 -7.85 -8.25 24.30
C SER A 21 -7.36 -8.42 22.85
N GLY A 22 -6.06 -8.64 22.65
CA GLY A 22 -5.45 -8.70 21.30
C GLY A 22 -5.94 -9.86 20.41
N LEU A 23 -6.01 -9.60 19.11
CA LEU A 23 -6.37 -10.59 18.08
C LEU A 23 -5.41 -11.79 18.10
N LYS A 24 -5.97 -13.01 18.00
CA LYS A 24 -5.17 -14.24 17.85
C LYS A 24 -4.40 -14.19 16.54
N ARG A 25 -3.06 -14.22 16.62
CA ARG A 25 -2.17 -14.32 15.46
C ARG A 25 -2.37 -15.66 14.74
N SER A 26 -3.26 -15.66 13.75
CA SER A 26 -3.62 -16.85 12.95
C SER A 26 -3.15 -16.76 11.50
N LEU A 27 -2.67 -15.61 11.04
CA LEU A 27 -2.17 -15.44 9.67
C LEU A 27 -0.74 -15.94 9.58
N GLY A 28 -0.55 -17.07 8.88
CA GLY A 28 0.75 -17.57 8.49
C GLY A 28 1.30 -16.89 7.22
N PRO A 29 2.54 -17.21 6.81
CA PRO A 29 3.19 -16.61 5.65
C PRO A 29 2.36 -16.73 4.36
N TRP A 30 1.75 -17.89 4.14
CA TRP A 30 0.92 -18.14 2.96
C TRP A 30 -0.33 -17.26 2.91
N ALA A 31 -1.02 -17.10 4.05
CA ALA A 31 -2.20 -16.26 4.13
C ALA A 31 -1.86 -14.78 3.90
N LEU A 32 -0.70 -14.32 4.40
CA LEU A 32 -0.20 -12.96 4.17
C LEU A 32 0.16 -12.73 2.70
N THR A 33 0.83 -13.70 2.05
CA THR A 33 1.14 -13.61 0.63
C THR A 33 -0.13 -13.60 -0.22
N ALA A 34 -1.10 -14.46 0.08
CA ALA A 34 -2.38 -14.49 -0.62
C ALA A 34 -3.16 -13.18 -0.47
N MET A 35 -3.16 -12.59 0.74
CA MET A 35 -3.74 -11.27 0.99
C MET A 35 -3.05 -10.18 0.16
N GLY A 36 -1.72 -10.20 0.08
CA GLY A 36 -0.96 -9.26 -0.77
C GLY A 36 -1.30 -9.39 -2.25
N ILE A 37 -1.35 -10.62 -2.78
CA ILE A 37 -1.73 -10.87 -4.17
C ILE A 37 -3.15 -10.37 -4.45
N GLY A 38 -4.10 -10.68 -3.56
CA GLY A 38 -5.49 -10.24 -3.68
C GLY A 38 -5.67 -8.71 -3.61
N ALA A 39 -4.80 -8.01 -2.88
CA ALA A 39 -4.83 -6.55 -2.83
C ALA A 39 -4.23 -5.89 -4.08
N ILE A 40 -3.30 -6.55 -4.79
CA ILE A 40 -2.59 -6.00 -5.96
C ILE A 40 -3.34 -6.29 -7.26
N ILE A 41 -3.89 -7.50 -7.42
CA ILE A 41 -4.57 -7.90 -8.66
C ILE A 41 -5.97 -7.29 -8.71
N GLY A 42 -6.20 -6.38 -9.66
CA GLY A 42 -7.50 -5.73 -9.84
C GLY A 42 -7.59 -4.90 -11.12
N THR A 43 -8.32 -3.79 -11.06
CA THR A 43 -8.63 -2.90 -12.20
C THR A 43 -7.41 -2.48 -13.04
N GLY A 44 -6.22 -2.39 -12.45
CA GLY A 44 -4.98 -2.05 -13.16
C GLY A 44 -4.66 -3.02 -14.31
N ILE A 45 -4.61 -4.33 -14.04
CA ILE A 45 -4.28 -5.32 -15.07
C ILE A 45 -5.46 -5.57 -16.02
N PHE A 46 -6.69 -5.56 -15.49
CA PHE A 46 -7.88 -5.90 -16.26
C PHE A 46 -8.36 -4.77 -17.19
N VAL A 47 -8.37 -3.52 -16.71
CA VAL A 47 -8.91 -2.38 -17.47
C VAL A 47 -7.80 -1.48 -18.02
N LEU A 48 -6.93 -0.98 -17.15
CA LEU A 48 -5.96 0.06 -17.53
C LEU A 48 -4.92 -0.45 -18.54
N THR A 49 -4.62 -1.75 -18.53
CA THR A 49 -3.69 -2.39 -19.48
C THR A 49 -4.18 -2.24 -20.92
N GLY A 50 -5.47 -2.47 -21.18
CA GLY A 50 -6.05 -2.29 -22.52
C GLY A 50 -6.05 -0.83 -22.97
N VAL A 51 -6.36 0.09 -22.06
CA VAL A 51 -6.32 1.53 -22.37
C VAL A 51 -4.89 2.00 -22.66
N ALA A 52 -3.92 1.56 -21.84
CA ALA A 52 -2.51 1.92 -22.00
C ALA A 52 -1.89 1.30 -23.27
N SER A 53 -2.29 0.09 -23.65
CA SER A 53 -1.86 -0.52 -24.90
C SER A 53 -2.39 0.25 -26.11
N ALA A 54 -3.68 0.61 -26.11
CA ALA A 54 -4.30 1.29 -27.23
C ALA A 54 -3.83 2.74 -27.41
N THR A 55 -3.55 3.46 -26.32
CA THR A 55 -3.32 4.91 -26.37
C THR A 55 -1.87 5.35 -26.15
N ARG A 56 -1.02 4.52 -25.54
CA ARG A 56 0.33 4.94 -25.12
C ARG A 56 1.45 4.07 -25.69
N ALA A 57 1.45 2.77 -25.37
CA ALA A 57 2.62 1.92 -25.59
C ALA A 57 2.48 0.92 -26.75
N GLY A 58 1.25 0.58 -27.17
CA GLY A 58 1.04 -0.44 -28.20
C GLY A 58 1.69 -1.78 -27.83
N PRO A 59 2.33 -2.48 -28.78
CA PRO A 59 3.05 -3.74 -28.52
C PRO A 59 4.19 -3.63 -27.48
N ALA A 60 4.72 -2.42 -27.24
CA ALA A 60 5.81 -2.20 -26.29
C ALA A 60 5.35 -2.17 -24.81
N LEU A 61 4.05 -2.35 -24.54
CA LEU A 61 3.48 -2.35 -23.19
C LEU A 61 4.18 -3.37 -22.26
N THR A 62 4.59 -4.51 -22.79
CA THR A 62 5.33 -5.54 -22.03
C THR A 62 6.64 -4.98 -21.46
N ILE A 63 7.36 -4.16 -22.22
CA ILE A 63 8.59 -3.52 -21.75
C ILE A 63 8.28 -2.53 -20.62
N SER A 64 7.19 -1.76 -20.74
CA SER A 64 6.73 -0.86 -19.68
C SER A 64 6.40 -1.62 -18.39
N PHE A 65 5.77 -2.80 -18.48
CA PHE A 65 5.50 -3.66 -17.32
C PHE A 65 6.78 -4.20 -16.68
N VAL A 66 7.77 -4.60 -17.47
CA VAL A 66 9.07 -5.06 -16.93
C VAL A 66 9.74 -3.94 -16.15
N VAL A 67 9.82 -2.73 -16.71
CA VAL A 67 10.41 -1.57 -16.01
C VAL A 67 9.63 -1.21 -14.75
N ALA A 68 8.30 -1.14 -14.83
CA ALA A 68 7.45 -0.86 -13.67
C ALA A 68 7.59 -1.95 -12.58
N GLY A 69 7.72 -3.22 -12.99
CA GLY A 69 7.95 -4.35 -12.10
C GLY A 69 9.28 -4.25 -11.35
N ILE A 70 10.37 -3.88 -12.03
CA ILE A 70 11.67 -3.68 -11.38
C ILE A 70 11.60 -2.55 -10.35
N VAL A 71 11.01 -1.40 -10.70
CA VAL A 71 10.86 -0.26 -9.78
C VAL A 71 10.00 -0.66 -8.57
N SER A 72 8.90 -1.36 -8.80
CA SER A 72 8.01 -1.84 -7.73
C SER A 72 8.69 -2.87 -6.83
N ALA A 73 9.52 -3.76 -7.37
CA ALA A 73 10.29 -4.73 -6.60
C ALA A 73 11.32 -4.04 -5.68
N LEU A 74 12.02 -3.03 -6.18
CA LEU A 74 12.94 -2.23 -5.38
C LEU A 74 12.22 -1.50 -4.24
N ALA A 75 11.06 -0.90 -4.53
CA ALA A 75 10.22 -0.28 -3.50
C ALA A 75 9.73 -1.31 -2.46
N ALA A 76 9.29 -2.49 -2.91
CA ALA A 76 8.84 -3.57 -2.03
C ALA A 76 9.94 -4.07 -1.09
N LEU A 77 11.20 -4.14 -1.55
CA LEU A 77 12.34 -4.50 -0.70
C LEU A 77 12.57 -3.46 0.42
N CYS A 78 12.50 -2.17 0.10
CA CYS A 78 12.60 -1.10 1.11
C CYS A 78 11.47 -1.21 2.14
N TYR A 79 10.23 -1.45 1.71
CA TYR A 79 9.10 -1.65 2.61
C TYR A 79 9.27 -2.91 3.47
N ALA A 80 9.75 -4.02 2.89
CA ALA A 80 10.00 -5.26 3.63
C ALA A 80 11.05 -5.07 4.75
N GLU A 81 12.09 -4.28 4.51
CA GLU A 81 13.08 -3.94 5.53
C GLU A 81 12.46 -3.13 6.68
N VAL A 82 11.62 -2.15 6.36
CA VAL A 82 10.96 -1.30 7.36
C VAL A 82 9.93 -2.10 8.17
N SER A 83 9.09 -2.91 7.52
CA SER A 83 8.10 -3.76 8.18
C SER A 83 8.75 -4.83 9.08
N SER A 84 9.95 -5.32 8.73
CA SER A 84 10.69 -6.27 9.58
C SER A 84 11.26 -5.61 10.84
N LYS A 85 11.64 -4.33 10.77
CA LYS A 85 12.17 -3.57 11.92
C LYS A 85 11.09 -3.00 12.83
N VAL A 86 9.89 -2.75 12.29
CA VAL A 86 8.78 -2.10 12.99
C VAL A 86 7.52 -2.96 12.84
N PRO A 87 7.40 -4.07 13.60
CA PRO A 87 6.35 -5.09 13.44
C PRO A 87 5.04 -4.67 14.12
N ILE A 88 4.52 -3.53 13.71
CA ILE A 88 3.27 -2.95 14.21
C ILE A 88 2.22 -2.98 13.10
N SER A 89 0.94 -3.00 13.49
CA SER A 89 -0.15 -2.80 12.55
C SER A 89 -0.17 -1.33 12.11
N GLY A 90 0.49 -1.02 11.00
CA GLY A 90 0.62 0.35 10.50
C GLY A 90 1.11 0.39 9.04
N SER A 91 0.63 1.39 8.30
CA SER A 91 1.04 1.68 6.91
C SER A 91 2.10 2.79 6.87
N ALA A 92 2.38 3.37 5.69
CA ALA A 92 3.41 4.39 5.47
C ALA A 92 3.31 5.62 6.40
N TYR A 93 2.10 5.96 6.87
CA TYR A 93 1.90 6.98 7.91
C TYR A 93 2.71 6.68 9.18
N THR A 94 2.60 5.47 9.71
CA THR A 94 3.23 5.09 10.97
C THR A 94 4.75 5.00 10.83
N TYR A 95 5.24 4.58 9.66
CA TYR A 95 6.67 4.57 9.35
C TYR A 95 7.26 5.98 9.25
N THR A 96 6.51 6.91 8.65
CA THR A 96 6.91 8.32 8.55
C THR A 96 6.86 9.00 9.93
N TYR A 97 5.86 8.68 10.75
CA TYR A 97 5.74 9.20 12.12
C TYR A 97 6.89 8.72 13.02
N ALA A 98 7.37 7.48 12.81
CA ALA A 98 8.48 6.91 13.55
C ALA A 98 9.87 7.42 13.13
N THR A 99 10.03 7.96 11.92
CA THR A 99 11.35 8.32 11.36
C THR A 99 11.54 9.81 11.10
N LEU A 100 10.49 10.51 10.64
CA LEU A 100 10.57 11.87 10.09
C LEU A 100 9.79 12.92 10.90
N GLY A 101 8.94 12.47 11.84
CA GLY A 101 8.19 13.34 12.75
C GLY A 101 6.76 13.66 12.29
N GLU A 102 6.03 14.35 13.17
CA GLU A 102 4.59 14.50 13.12
C GLU A 102 4.06 15.31 11.92
N PHE A 103 4.75 16.38 11.51
CA PHE A 103 4.30 17.20 10.38
C PHE A 103 4.33 16.43 9.05
N LEU A 104 5.43 15.74 8.77
CA LEU A 104 5.56 14.95 7.54
C LEU A 104 4.64 13.73 7.58
N ALA A 105 4.49 13.11 8.74
CA ALA A 105 3.52 12.03 8.91
C ALA A 105 2.09 12.51 8.66
N TRP A 106 1.71 13.69 9.14
CA TRP A 106 0.37 14.26 8.90
C TRP A 106 0.10 14.49 7.40
N ILE A 107 1.08 15.03 6.67
CA ILE A 107 0.97 15.20 5.20
C ILE A 107 0.81 13.84 4.51
N VAL A 108 1.63 12.85 4.87
CA VAL A 108 1.54 11.49 4.32
C VAL A 108 0.21 10.84 4.67
N GLY A 109 -0.31 11.06 5.88
CA GLY A 109 -1.62 10.56 6.32
C GLY A 109 -2.75 11.08 5.44
N TRP A 110 -2.80 12.38 5.18
CA TRP A 110 -3.78 12.96 4.28
C TRP A 110 -3.61 12.50 2.83
N ALA A 111 -2.36 12.37 2.36
CA ALA A 111 -2.09 11.83 1.04
C ALA A 111 -2.62 10.39 0.90
N LEU A 112 -2.41 9.53 1.91
CA LEU A 112 -2.93 8.16 1.94
C LEU A 112 -4.45 8.12 1.93
N VAL A 113 -5.13 8.99 2.70
CA VAL A 113 -6.61 9.06 2.69
C VAL A 113 -7.13 9.36 1.29
N LEU A 114 -6.52 10.34 0.60
CA LEU A 114 -6.88 10.68 -0.78
C LEU A 114 -6.53 9.56 -1.76
N GLU A 115 -5.38 8.92 -1.59
CA GLU A 115 -4.94 7.80 -2.42
C GLU A 115 -5.90 6.61 -2.31
N TYR A 116 -6.30 6.21 -1.10
CA TYR A 116 -7.27 5.13 -0.89
C TYR A 116 -8.66 5.50 -1.44
N ALA A 117 -9.10 6.75 -1.28
CA ALA A 117 -10.39 7.20 -1.81
C ALA A 117 -10.42 7.19 -3.35
N LEU A 118 -9.35 7.68 -3.98
CA LEU A 118 -9.21 7.67 -5.44
C LEU A 118 -9.01 6.24 -5.96
N GLY A 119 -8.23 5.43 -5.25
CA GLY A 119 -8.00 4.02 -5.56
C GLY A 119 -9.30 3.22 -5.54
N ALA A 120 -10.09 3.32 -4.47
CA ALA A 120 -11.40 2.68 -4.36
C ALA A 120 -12.34 3.13 -5.49
N SER A 121 -12.42 4.43 -5.75
CA SER A 121 -13.24 4.99 -6.83
C SER A 121 -12.82 4.46 -8.20
N THR A 122 -11.51 4.42 -8.49
CA THR A 122 -10.97 3.90 -9.76
C THR A 122 -11.27 2.41 -9.92
N VAL A 123 -11.15 1.63 -8.83
CA VAL A 123 -11.47 0.21 -8.84
C VAL A 123 -12.96 -0.02 -9.14
N SER A 124 -13.85 0.74 -8.49
CA SER A 124 -15.29 0.67 -8.72
C SER A 124 -15.67 1.00 -10.17
N VAL A 125 -15.09 2.05 -10.76
CA VAL A 125 -15.33 2.41 -12.17
C VAL A 125 -14.86 1.32 -13.12
N GLY A 126 -13.69 0.73 -12.85
CA GLY A 126 -13.19 -0.39 -13.65
C GLY A 126 -14.12 -1.59 -13.63
N TRP A 127 -14.65 -1.94 -12.45
CA TRP A 127 -15.61 -3.03 -12.29
C TRP A 127 -16.96 -2.73 -12.94
N SER A 128 -17.47 -1.49 -12.86
CA SER A 128 -18.71 -1.12 -13.54
C SER A 128 -18.61 -1.29 -15.06
N GLY A 129 -17.43 -1.05 -15.64
CA GLY A 129 -17.19 -1.30 -17.07
C GLY A 129 -17.36 -2.78 -17.44
N TYR A 130 -16.88 -3.71 -16.60
CA TYR A 130 -17.09 -5.14 -16.81
C TYR A 130 -18.54 -5.58 -16.61
N PHE A 131 -19.23 -5.05 -15.60
CA PHE A 131 -20.63 -5.37 -15.35
C PHE A 131 -21.58 -4.84 -16.43
N THR A 132 -21.27 -3.69 -17.04
CA THR A 132 -22.12 -3.08 -18.09
C THR A 132 -21.98 -3.80 -19.45
N PHE A 133 -20.87 -4.50 -19.66
CA PHE A 133 -20.62 -5.28 -20.88
C PHE A 133 -21.30 -6.68 -20.87
N ILE A 134 -21.81 -7.12 -19.72
CA ILE A 134 -22.63 -8.33 -19.53
C ILE A 134 -24.12 -7.96 -19.61
#